data_AF-A0AA43KLC3-F1
#
_entry.id   AF-A0AA43KLC3-F1
#
_cell.length_a   1.000
_cell.length_b   1.000
_cell.length_c   1.000
_cell.angle_alpha   90.00
_cell.angle_beta   90.00
_cell.angle_gamma   90.00
#
_symmetry.space_group_name_H-M   'P 1'
#
loop_
_entity.id
_entity.type
_entity.pdbx_description
1 polymer ?
#
loop_
_entity_poly.entity_id
_entity_poly.type
_entity_poly.pdbx_seq_one_letter_code
_entity_poly.pdbx_strand_id
1 'polypeptide(L)'
;MTTISKISKRDVMNRAWKIYRGNYSKNFGECLSRAWWVEKEIQKSLLEEYYWEHPEARPESLGDRIRRENREKGIPAPSFHRDLRGKFSFL
;
A
#
# COMPACT_ATOMS: atom_id res chain seq x y z
N MET A 1 22.05 0.04 5.14
CA MET A 1 20.96 1.02 5.01
C MET A 1 20.50 1.05 3.55
N THR A 2 19.55 0.19 3.20
CA THR A 2 18.84 0.27 1.91
C THR A 2 17.93 1.48 1.98
N THR A 3 18.35 2.60 1.41
CA THR A 3 17.45 3.73 1.17
C THR A 3 16.34 3.22 0.26
N ILE A 4 15.13 3.08 0.81
CA ILE A 4 13.93 2.78 0.02
C ILE A 4 13.77 3.93 -0.97
N SER A 5 14.28 3.75 -2.19
CA SER A 5 14.47 4.82 -3.15
C SER A 5 13.13 5.25 -3.69
N LYS A 6 12.84 6.56 -3.71
CA LYS A 6 11.63 7.09 -4.35
C LYS A 6 11.54 6.62 -5.80
N ILE A 7 10.30 6.37 -6.28
CA ILE A 7 10.06 6.02 -7.69
C ILE A 7 10.69 7.09 -8.59
N SER A 8 11.58 6.65 -9.47
CA SER A 8 12.31 7.51 -10.39
C SER A 8 11.46 7.85 -11.60
N LYS A 9 11.34 9.15 -11.91
CA LYS A 9 10.68 9.61 -13.16
C LYS A 9 11.32 9.00 -14.41
N ARG A 10 12.64 8.79 -14.38
CA ARG A 10 13.39 8.19 -15.50
C ARG A 10 12.94 6.74 -15.72
N ASP A 11 12.77 5.97 -14.65
CA ASP A 11 12.42 4.54 -14.76
C ASP A 11 10.98 4.36 -15.24
N VAL A 12 10.07 5.20 -14.73
CA VAL A 12 8.69 5.28 -15.21
C VAL A 12 8.65 5.60 -16.71
N MET A 13 9.41 6.60 -17.17
CA MET A 13 9.48 6.97 -18.58
C MET A 13 10.10 5.88 -19.45
N ASN A 14 11.19 5.27 -19.00
CA ASN A 14 11.84 4.16 -19.71
C ASN A 14 10.89 2.96 -19.86
N ARG A 15 10.12 2.65 -18.81
CA ARG A 15 9.12 1.58 -18.86
C ARG A 15 7.95 1.95 -19.77
N ALA A 16 7.43 3.18 -19.69
CA ALA A 16 6.37 3.66 -20.57
C ALA A 16 6.77 3.54 -22.04
N TRP A 17 8.01 3.91 -22.37
CA TRP A 17 8.56 3.76 -23.71
C TRP A 17 8.67 2.30 -24.15
N LYS A 18 9.11 1.40 -23.28
CA LYS A 18 9.14 -0.05 -23.57
C LYS A 18 7.74 -0.60 -23.82
N ILE A 19 6.75 -0.23 -23.01
CA ILE A 19 5.35 -0.65 -23.16
C ILE A 19 4.77 -0.13 -24.47
N TYR A 20 5.01 1.14 -24.79
CA TYR A 20 4.56 1.77 -26.04
C TYR A 20 5.13 1.06 -27.27
N ARG A 21 6.44 0.75 -27.27
CA ARG A 21 7.08 -0.03 -28.34
C ARG A 21 6.61 -1.47 -28.41
N GLY A 22 6.09 -2.03 -27.31
CA GLY A 22 5.47 -3.35 -27.26
C GLY A 22 4.06 -3.40 -27.82
N ASN A 23 3.55 -2.30 -28.42
CA ASN A 23 2.20 -2.18 -28.99
C ASN A 23 1.07 -2.45 -27.99
N TYR A 24 1.26 -2.16 -26.69
CA TYR A 24 0.19 -2.27 -25.69
C TYR A 24 -0.97 -1.30 -25.99
N SER A 25 -0.65 -0.04 -26.33
CA SER A 25 -1.61 0.98 -26.75
C SER A 25 -0.93 1.98 -27.68
N LYS A 26 -1.71 2.55 -28.62
CA LYS A 26 -1.26 3.66 -29.47
C LYS A 26 -1.23 5.00 -28.73
N ASN A 27 -1.79 5.06 -27.52
CA ASN A 27 -1.77 6.24 -26.66
C ASN A 27 -0.63 6.13 -25.65
N PHE A 28 0.35 7.05 -25.74
CA PHE A 28 1.47 7.09 -24.81
C PHE A 28 1.05 7.39 -23.36
N GLY A 29 -0.03 8.16 -23.16
CA GLY A 29 -0.57 8.46 -21.84
C GLY A 29 -1.07 7.20 -21.10
N GLU A 30 -1.69 6.26 -21.81
CA GLU A 30 -2.09 4.97 -21.23
C GLU A 30 -0.88 4.11 -20.87
N CYS A 31 0.15 4.13 -21.72
CA CYS A 31 1.43 3.45 -21.46
C CYS A 31 2.14 4.03 -20.23
N LEU A 32 2.08 5.35 -20.04
CA LEU A 32 2.63 6.05 -18.89
C LEU A 32 1.88 5.70 -17.59
N SER A 33 0.54 5.71 -17.62
CA SER A 33 -0.28 5.28 -16.49
C SER A 33 0.01 3.83 -16.10
N ARG A 34 0.17 2.95 -17.08
CA ARG A 34 0.53 1.55 -16.84
C ARG A 34 1.93 1.42 -16.25
N ALA A 35 2.91 2.13 -16.78
CA ALA A 35 4.28 2.14 -16.26
C ALA A 35 4.31 2.62 -14.81
N TRP A 36 3.59 3.70 -14.49
CA TRP A 36 3.47 4.23 -13.14
C TRP A 36 2.89 3.21 -12.17
N TRP A 37 1.84 2.49 -12.57
CA TRP A 37 1.25 1.44 -11.74
C TRP A 37 2.26 0.31 -11.44
N VAL A 38 3.01 -0.12 -12.45
CA VAL A 38 4.01 -1.18 -12.28
C VAL A 38 5.14 -0.74 -11.33
N GLU A 39 5.68 0.47 -11.50
CA GLU A 39 6.71 0.99 -10.61
C GLU A 39 6.20 1.17 -9.17
N LYS A 40 4.93 1.56 -9.00
CA LYS A 40 4.28 1.60 -7.69
C LYS A 40 4.20 0.23 -7.02
N GLU A 41 3.79 -0.81 -7.74
CA GLU A 41 3.71 -2.16 -7.20
C GLU A 41 5.09 -2.71 -6.81
N ILE A 42 6.10 -2.51 -7.67
CA ILE A 42 7.49 -2.89 -7.36
C ILE A 42 7.96 -2.19 -6.08
N GLN A 43 7.75 -0.87 -5.99
CA GLN A 43 8.13 -0.10 -4.81
C GLN A 43 7.41 -0.59 -3.55
N LYS A 44 6.13 -0.96 -3.67
CA LYS A 44 5.34 -1.49 -2.56
C LYS A 44 5.91 -2.83 -2.09
N SER A 45 6.23 -3.74 -2.99
CA SER A 45 6.84 -5.04 -2.63
C SER A 45 8.19 -4.87 -1.93
N LEU A 46 9.05 -3.99 -2.44
CA LEU A 46 10.35 -3.68 -1.80
C LEU A 46 10.17 -3.08 -0.40
N LEU A 47 9.15 -2.23 -0.23
CA LEU A 47 8.83 -1.64 1.06
C LEU A 47 8.29 -2.69 2.05
N GLU A 48 7.46 -3.61 1.58
CA GLU A 48 6.95 -4.73 2.39
C GLU A 48 8.06 -5.67 2.84
N GLU A 49 8.98 -6.01 1.94
CA GLU A 49 10.18 -6.81 2.22
C GLU A 49 11.08 -6.11 3.25
N TYR A 50 11.34 -4.81 3.09
CA TYR A 50 12.08 -4.02 4.07
C TYR A 50 11.44 -4.07 5.46
N TYR A 51 10.12 -3.92 5.56
CA TYR A 51 9.42 -4.01 6.85
C TYR A 51 9.32 -5.42 7.40
N TRP A 52 9.53 -6.45 6.58
CA TRP A 52 9.65 -7.82 7.05
C TRP A 52 11.00 -8.04 7.75
N GLU A 53 12.07 -7.47 7.21
CA GLU A 53 13.41 -7.50 7.81
C GLU A 53 13.57 -6.54 9.00
N HIS A 54 12.85 -5.41 8.97
CA HIS A 54 12.90 -4.34 9.96
C HIS A 54 11.50 -4.01 10.51
N PRO A 55 10.90 -4.90 11.32
CA PRO A 55 9.56 -4.69 11.85
C PRO A 55 9.44 -3.42 12.71
N GLU A 56 10.51 -3.02 13.40
CA GLU A 56 10.60 -1.80 14.20
C GLU A 56 10.54 -0.51 13.36
N ALA A 57 10.92 -0.58 12.08
CA ALA A 57 10.87 0.55 11.16
C ALA A 57 9.48 0.69 10.50
N ARG A 58 8.57 -0.27 10.70
CA ARG A 58 7.23 -0.22 10.12
C ARG A 58 6.44 0.93 10.73
N PRO A 59 5.94 1.89 9.93
CA PRO A 59 5.15 2.98 10.44
C PRO A 59 3.85 2.46 11.03
N GLU A 60 3.41 3.10 12.11
CA GLU A 60 2.11 2.85 12.72
C GLU A 60 1.01 3.04 11.66
N SER A 61 0.16 2.03 11.46
CA SER A 61 -0.97 2.17 10.55
C SER A 61 -2.02 3.13 11.13
N LEU A 62 -2.87 3.70 10.28
CA LEU A 62 -4.00 4.51 10.75
C LEU A 62 -4.87 3.73 11.76
N GLY A 63 -5.06 2.42 11.55
CA GLY A 63 -5.82 1.56 12.45
C GLY A 63 -5.12 1.32 13.79
N ASP A 64 -3.80 1.22 13.79
CA ASP A 64 -3.01 1.14 15.04
C ASP A 64 -3.14 2.42 15.84
N ARG A 65 -3.02 3.57 15.16
CA ARG A 65 -3.17 4.89 15.77
C ARG A 65 -4.55 5.08 16.39
N ILE A 66 -5.61 4.74 15.66
CA ILE A 66 -7.00 4.79 16.17
C ILE A 66 -7.16 3.89 17.40
N ARG A 67 -6.59 2.67 17.37
CA ARG A 67 -6.66 1.76 18.53
C ARG A 67 -5.93 2.32 19.75
N ARG A 68 -4.77 2.94 19.57
CA ARG A 68 -4.04 3.61 20.65
C ARG A 68 -4.84 4.77 21.24
N GLU A 69 -5.34 5.67 20.38
CA GLU A 69 -6.15 6.83 20.81
C GLU A 69 -7.42 6.39 21.55
N ASN A 70 -8.11 5.34 21.07
CA ASN A 70 -9.28 4.80 21.75
C ASN A 70 -8.93 4.24 23.12
N ARG A 71 -7.80 3.52 23.25
CA ARG A 71 -7.30 3.03 24.54
C ARG A 71 -7.00 4.17 25.51
N GLU A 72 -6.34 5.23 25.06
CA GLU A 72 -6.04 6.42 25.86
C GLU A 72 -7.30 7.16 26.31
N LYS A 73 -8.33 7.18 25.47
CA LYS A 73 -9.66 7.77 25.77
C LYS A 73 -10.56 6.86 26.59
N GLY A 74 -10.11 5.64 26.94
CA GLY A 74 -10.94 4.65 27.64
C GLY A 74 -12.11 4.10 26.82
N ILE A 75 -12.08 4.28 25.49
CA ILE A 75 -13.08 3.72 24.57
C ILE A 75 -12.76 2.22 24.42
N PRO A 76 -13.68 1.32 24.81
CA PRO A 76 -13.45 -0.11 24.69
C PRO A 76 -13.26 -0.50 23.22
N ALA A 77 -12.39 -1.48 22.96
CA ALA A 77 -12.27 -2.05 21.63
C ALA A 77 -13.64 -2.66 21.22
N PRO A 78 -14.10 -2.45 19.97
CA PRO A 78 -15.37 -3.00 19.54
C PRO A 78 -15.34 -4.52 19.70
N SER A 79 -16.26 -5.03 20.52
CA SER A 79 -16.43 -6.46 20.74
C SER A 79 -17.37 -7.01 19.67
N PHE A 80 -16.82 -7.84 18.79
CA PHE A 80 -17.62 -8.53 17.78
C PHE A 80 -18.38 -9.67 18.44
N HIS A 81 -19.70 -9.50 18.58
CA HIS A 81 -20.58 -10.58 18.98
C HIS A 81 -21.31 -11.12 17.78
N ARG A 82 -21.37 -12.45 17.69
CA ARG A 82 -22.20 -13.14 16.71
C ARG A 82 -23.55 -13.37 17.37
N ASP A 83 -24.58 -12.68 16.90
CA ASP A 83 -25.93 -12.88 17.39
C ASP A 83 -26.39 -14.31 17.07
N LEU A 84 -27.42 -14.80 17.76
CA LEU A 84 -28.04 -16.12 17.50
C LEU A 84 -28.52 -16.30 16.05
N ARG A 85 -28.63 -15.22 15.27
CA ARG A 85 -28.99 -15.22 13.85
C ARG A 85 -27.78 -15.10 12.90
N GLY A 86 -26.57 -15.16 13.43
CA GLY A 86 -25.33 -15.11 12.65
C GLY A 86 -24.97 -13.74 12.08
N LYS A 87 -25.69 -12.67 12.45
CA LYS A 87 -25.30 -11.29 12.11
C LYS A 87 -24.20 -10.83 13.05
N PHE A 88 -23.34 -9.93 12.55
CA PHE A 88 -22.33 -9.25 13.36
C PHE A 88 -22.90 -7.90 13.77
N SER A 89 -22.98 -7.68 15.08
CA SER A 89 -23.45 -6.42 15.66
C SER A 89 -22.28 -5.70 16.33
N PHE A 90 -22.28 -4.37 16.27
CA PHE A 90 -21.35 -3.51 17.00
C PHE A 90 -22.04 -3.07 18.30
N LEU A 91 -21.37 -3.23 19.44
CA LEU A 91 -21.71 -2.56 20.71
C LEU A 91 -20.78 -1.37 20.91
#